data_AF-A0A401TDI0-F1
#
_entry.id   AF-A0A401TDI0-F1
#
_cell.length_a   1.000
_cell.length_b   1.000
_cell.length_c   1.000
_cell.angle_alpha   90.00
_cell.angle_beta   90.00
_cell.angle_gamma   90.00
#
_symmetry.space_group_name_H-M   'P 1'
#
loop_
_entity.id
_entity.type
_entity.pdbx_description
1 polymer ?
#
loop_
_entity_poly.entity_id
_entity_poly.type
_entity_poly.pdbx_seq_one_letter_code
_entity_poly.pdbx_strand_id
1 'polypeptide(L)'
;VGGYYFTYVVSVLADSKAIVDGNLKLILGLIWTLILHYSISMPMWDEEDDEAKKQTPKQRLLGWIQNKLPEIPITNFSKDWQSGKALGALVDSCAP
;
A
#
# COMPACT_ATOMS: atom_id res chain seq x y z
N VAL A 1 -1.73 9.83 -19.38
CA VAL A 1 -2.72 10.91 -19.11
C VAL A 1 -3.24 10.89 -17.66
N GLY A 2 -3.55 9.74 -17.04
CA GLY A 2 -4.08 9.67 -15.66
C GLY A 2 -3.10 10.03 -14.51
N GLY A 3 -1.80 9.83 -14.68
CA GLY A 3 -0.78 10.14 -13.66
C GLY A 3 -0.48 11.64 -13.49
N TYR A 4 -0.64 12.46 -14.53
CA TYR A 4 -0.27 13.89 -14.48
C TYR A 4 -1.23 14.74 -13.61
N TYR A 5 -2.46 14.25 -13.42
CA TYR A 5 -3.48 14.87 -12.57
C TYR A 5 -3.39 14.43 -11.10
N PHE A 6 -3.07 13.16 -10.80
CA PHE A 6 -2.73 12.73 -9.43
C PHE A 6 -1.57 13.57 -8.88
N THR A 7 -0.62 13.82 -9.76
CA THR A 7 0.60 14.58 -9.53
C THR A 7 0.36 16.08 -9.36
N TYR A 8 -0.60 16.70 -10.04
CA TYR A 8 -0.94 18.12 -9.82
C TYR A 8 -1.62 18.38 -8.47
N VAL A 9 -2.29 17.37 -7.92
CA VAL A 9 -3.23 17.50 -6.79
C VAL A 9 -2.57 17.21 -5.44
N VAL A 10 -1.64 16.24 -5.36
CA VAL A 10 -0.69 16.19 -4.23
C VAL A 10 0.13 17.49 -4.15
N SER A 11 0.42 18.08 -5.32
CA SER A 11 1.25 19.30 -5.46
C SER A 11 0.60 20.60 -4.99
N VAL A 12 -0.73 20.65 -4.87
CA VAL A 12 -1.41 21.76 -4.18
C VAL A 12 -1.72 21.39 -2.73
N LEU A 13 -1.98 20.12 -2.40
CA LEU A 13 -2.53 19.74 -1.09
C LEU A 13 -1.50 19.55 0.02
N ALA A 14 -0.22 19.47 -0.34
CA ALA A 14 0.83 19.78 0.59
C ALA A 14 0.94 21.28 0.91
N ASP A 15 0.09 22.16 0.32
CA ASP A 15 0.36 23.59 0.16
C ASP A 15 1.00 24.17 1.40
N SER A 16 2.21 24.63 1.15
CA SER A 16 3.36 24.72 2.06
C SER A 16 3.04 25.04 3.51
N LYS A 17 2.04 25.87 3.79
CA LYS A 17 1.63 26.29 5.12
C LYS A 17 1.37 25.13 6.09
N ALA A 18 0.76 24.03 5.67
CA ALA A 18 0.51 22.90 6.59
C ALA A 18 1.80 22.18 7.03
N ILE A 19 2.79 22.11 6.13
CA ILE A 19 4.11 21.57 6.42
C ILE A 19 4.93 22.59 7.22
N VAL A 20 4.89 23.86 6.83
CA VAL A 20 5.60 24.99 7.46
C VAL A 20 5.09 25.24 8.88
N ASP A 21 3.79 25.12 9.12
CA ASP A 21 3.17 25.24 10.44
C ASP A 21 3.28 23.93 11.27
N GLY A 22 3.91 22.87 10.73
CA GLY A 22 4.20 21.64 11.47
C GLY A 22 2.96 20.78 11.80
N ASN A 23 1.91 20.81 10.97
CA ASN A 23 0.72 20.02 11.22
C ASN A 23 0.96 18.53 10.95
N LEU A 24 1.33 17.79 12.00
CA LEU A 24 1.70 16.38 11.94
C LEU A 24 0.63 15.50 11.28
N LYS A 25 -0.65 15.78 11.49
CA LYS A 25 -1.74 14.98 10.90
C LYS A 25 -1.76 15.08 9.37
N LEU A 26 -1.55 16.29 8.84
CA LEU A 26 -1.51 16.53 7.40
C LEU A 26 -0.22 15.99 6.78
N ILE A 27 0.90 16.11 7.47
CA ILE A 27 2.19 15.53 7.06
C ILE A 27 2.09 14.00 6.96
N LEU A 28 1.51 13.34 7.97
CA LEU A 28 1.29 11.88 7.95
C LEU A 28 0.33 11.46 6.84
N GLY A 29 -0.74 12.24 6.60
CA GLY A 29 -1.65 12.01 5.49
C GLY A 29 -0.97 12.11 4.11
N LEU A 30 -0.06 13.08 3.95
CA LEU A 30 0.74 13.24 2.74
C LEU A 30 1.68 12.04 2.54
N ILE A 31 2.44 11.66 3.56
CA ILE A 31 3.35 10.51 3.52
C ILE A 31 2.58 9.23 3.19
N TRP A 32 1.45 9.00 3.84
CA TRP A 32 0.59 7.85 3.58
C TRP A 32 0.09 7.81 2.13
N THR A 33 -0.32 8.95 1.58
CA THR A 33 -0.78 9.06 0.19
C THR A 33 0.35 8.71 -0.79
N LEU A 34 1.57 9.16 -0.50
CA LEU A 34 2.75 8.85 -1.30
C LEU A 34 3.10 7.35 -1.24
N ILE A 35 3.08 6.75 -0.05
CA ILE A 35 3.32 5.31 0.14
C ILE A 35 2.28 4.50 -0.65
N LEU A 36 0.99 4.81 -0.48
CA LEU A 36 -0.08 4.11 -1.19
C LEU A 36 0.08 4.19 -2.70
N HIS A 37 0.43 5.36 -3.23
CA HIS A 37 0.53 5.53 -4.68
C HIS A 37 1.77 4.83 -5.25
N TYR A 38 2.95 5.09 -4.69
CA TYR A 38 4.21 4.66 -5.29
C TYR A 38 4.62 3.24 -4.88
N SER A 39 4.34 2.82 -3.65
CA SER A 39 4.77 1.51 -3.16
C SER A 39 3.71 0.42 -3.38
N ILE A 40 2.43 0.79 -3.48
CA ILE A 40 1.33 -0.19 -3.54
C ILE A 40 0.54 -0.11 -4.85
N SER A 41 0.18 1.08 -5.32
CA SER A 41 -0.77 1.22 -6.44
C SER A 41 -0.12 1.24 -7.81
N MET A 42 1.06 1.86 -7.94
CA MET A 42 1.75 2.05 -9.22
C MET A 42 2.63 0.88 -9.67
N PRO A 43 3.34 0.14 -8.79
CA PRO A 43 4.22 -0.92 -9.25
C PRO A 43 3.41 -1.99 -9.98
N MET A 44 3.96 -2.54 -11.07
CA MET A 44 3.43 -3.78 -11.65
C MET A 44 3.89 -4.91 -10.75
N TRP A 45 2.97 -5.73 -10.24
CA TRP A 45 3.37 -6.91 -9.48
C TRP A 45 3.33 -8.12 -10.41
N ASP A 46 4.31 -9.01 -10.24
CA ASP A 46 4.32 -10.27 -10.96
C ASP A 46 3.05 -11.06 -10.60
N GLU A 47 2.48 -11.78 -11.57
CA GLU A 47 1.25 -12.58 -11.41
C GLU A 47 -0.07 -11.78 -11.33
N GLU A 48 -0.09 -10.53 -11.80
CA GLU A 48 -1.32 -9.72 -11.82
C GLU A 48 -2.18 -9.88 -13.08
N ASP A 49 -3.40 -10.41 -12.87
CA ASP A 49 -4.47 -10.38 -13.85
C ASP A 49 -5.11 -8.98 -13.98
N ASP A 50 -5.75 -8.71 -15.12
CA ASP A 50 -6.43 -7.44 -15.39
C ASP A 50 -7.58 -7.12 -14.39
N GLU A 51 -8.08 -8.10 -13.64
CA GLU A 51 -9.02 -7.88 -12.54
C GLU A 51 -8.35 -7.28 -11.29
N ALA A 52 -7.09 -7.64 -10.99
CA ALA A 52 -6.35 -7.10 -9.86
C ALA A 52 -6.11 -5.58 -10.01
N LYS A 53 -6.00 -5.10 -11.26
CA LYS A 53 -5.89 -3.67 -11.59
C LYS A 53 -7.13 -2.84 -11.24
N LYS A 54 -8.30 -3.48 -11.03
CA LYS A 54 -9.56 -2.81 -10.63
C LYS A 54 -9.75 -2.75 -9.11
N GLN A 55 -8.92 -3.45 -8.33
CA GLN A 55 -9.07 -3.54 -6.88
C GLN A 55 -8.48 -2.31 -6.18
N THR A 56 -8.96 -2.03 -4.97
CA THR A 56 -8.31 -1.00 -4.13
C THR A 56 -6.89 -1.41 -3.78
N PRO A 57 -5.96 -0.46 -3.53
CA PRO A 57 -4.57 -0.78 -3.19
C PRO A 57 -4.46 -1.73 -1.98
N LYS A 58 -5.38 -1.57 -1.03
CA LYS A 58 -5.49 -2.44 0.15
C LYS A 58 -5.87 -3.88 -0.22
N GLN A 59 -6.90 -4.07 -1.03
CA GLN A 59 -7.37 -5.40 -1.46
C GLN A 59 -6.34 -6.08 -2.33
N ARG A 60 -5.72 -5.32 -3.23
CA ARG A 60 -4.63 -5.79 -4.08
C ARG A 60 -3.47 -6.35 -3.23
N LEU A 61 -3.02 -5.60 -2.22
CA LEU A 61 -1.99 -6.05 -1.30
C LEU A 61 -2.41 -7.28 -0.47
N LEU A 62 -3.65 -7.32 0.01
CA LEU A 62 -4.16 -8.50 0.72
C LEU A 62 -4.19 -9.74 -0.19
N GLY A 63 -4.64 -9.59 -1.43
CA GLY A 63 -4.69 -10.68 -2.41
C GLY A 63 -3.30 -11.22 -2.73
N TRP A 64 -2.31 -10.35 -2.95
CA TRP A 64 -0.93 -10.76 -3.18
C TRP A 64 -0.35 -11.54 -2.00
N ILE A 65 -0.55 -11.05 -0.77
CA ILE A 65 -0.10 -11.76 0.43
C ILE A 65 -0.81 -13.11 0.56
N GLN A 66 -2.12 -13.16 0.32
CA GLN A 66 -2.89 -14.39 0.40
C GLN A 66 -2.44 -15.42 -0.64
N ASN A 67 -2.04 -14.98 -1.85
CA ASN A 67 -1.46 -15.85 -2.87
C ASN A 67 -0.10 -16.42 -2.44
N LYS A 68 0.73 -15.63 -1.73
CA LYS A 68 2.01 -16.12 -1.18
C LYS A 68 1.83 -17.02 0.04
N LEU A 69 0.71 -16.89 0.76
CA LEU A 69 0.41 -17.63 1.99
C LEU A 69 -0.97 -18.32 1.89
N PRO A 70 -1.15 -19.30 1.01
CA PRO A 70 -2.46 -19.91 0.78
C PRO A 70 -3.04 -20.62 2.02
N GLU A 71 -2.19 -21.06 2.95
CA GLU A 71 -2.59 -21.80 4.15
C GLU A 71 -2.97 -20.90 5.34
N ILE A 72 -2.58 -19.62 5.31
CA ILE A 72 -2.83 -18.67 6.39
C ILE A 72 -3.84 -17.64 5.89
N PRO A 73 -5.05 -17.55 6.47
CA PRO A 73 -6.01 -16.55 6.06
C PRO A 73 -5.56 -15.16 6.54
N ILE A 74 -5.20 -14.28 5.61
CA ILE A 74 -4.81 -12.89 5.86
C ILE A 74 -5.91 -11.96 5.37
N THR A 75 -6.63 -11.34 6.31
CA THR A 75 -7.80 -10.50 6.04
C THR A 75 -7.58 -9.04 6.40
N ASN A 76 -6.55 -8.74 7.19
CA ASN A 76 -6.23 -7.39 7.66
C ASN A 76 -4.71 -7.14 7.80
N PHE A 77 -4.36 -5.88 8.08
CA PHE A 77 -2.98 -5.40 8.32
C PHE A 77 -2.72 -5.07 9.80
N SER A 78 -3.46 -5.68 10.72
CA SER A 78 -3.31 -5.43 12.16
C SER A 78 -3.22 -6.73 12.98
N LYS A 79 -4.37 -7.30 13.38
CA LYS A 79 -4.42 -8.47 14.28
C LYS A 79 -3.76 -9.71 13.69
N ASP A 80 -3.90 -9.93 12.39
CA ASP A 80 -3.38 -11.13 11.72
C ASP A 80 -1.84 -11.20 11.80
N TRP A 81 -1.18 -10.05 11.95
CA TRP A 81 0.27 -9.92 12.01
C TRP A 81 0.83 -9.87 13.43
N GLN A 82 -0.03 -9.73 14.45
CA GLN A 82 0.38 -9.49 15.84
C GLN A 82 1.17 -10.66 16.44
N SER A 83 0.90 -11.90 16.00
CA SER A 83 1.60 -13.09 16.48
C SER A 83 2.99 -13.27 15.87
N GLY A 84 3.36 -12.49 14.85
CA GLY A 84 4.61 -12.64 14.09
C GLY A 84 4.67 -13.87 13.17
N LYS A 85 3.75 -14.83 13.29
CA LYS A 85 3.71 -16.05 12.45
C LYS A 85 3.51 -15.74 10.97
N ALA A 86 2.58 -14.84 10.66
CA ALA A 86 2.34 -14.40 9.28
C ALA A 86 3.57 -13.71 8.66
N LEU A 87 4.34 -12.96 9.46
CA LEU A 87 5.60 -12.36 9.00
C LEU A 87 6.64 -13.44 8.68
N GLY A 88 6.83 -14.40 9.60
CA GLY A 88 7.78 -15.49 9.41
C GLY A 88 7.46 -16.32 8.17
N ALA A 89 6.18 -16.70 8.00
CA ALA A 89 5.73 -17.46 6.84
C ALA A 89 5.90 -16.68 5.53
N LEU A 90 5.67 -15.36 5.54
CA LEU A 90 5.87 -14.52 4.35
C LEU A 90 7.34 -14.45 3.94
N VAL A 91 8.26 -14.39 4.91
CA VAL A 91 9.71 -14.36 4.63
C VAL A 91 10.15 -15.70 4.02
N ASP A 92 9.70 -16.80 4.62
CA ASP A 92 9.98 -18.16 4.15
C ASP A 92 9.43 -18.40 2.72
N SER A 93 8.22 -17.91 2.41
CA SER A 93 7.65 -18.05 1.07
C SER A 93 8.32 -17.17 0.01
N CYS A 94 8.97 -16.07 0.40
CA CYS A 94 9.73 -15.22 -0.51
C CYS A 94 11.14 -15.76 -0.81
N ALA A 95 11.76 -16.45 0.15
CA ALA A 95 13.11 -16.99 0.03
C ALA A 95 13.27 -18.22 0.96
N PRO A 96 12.92 -19.42 0.48
CA PRO A 96 12.98 -20.66 1.28
C PRO A 96 14.42 -21.13 1.56
#